data_AF-A0A7V3P1F5-F1
#
_entry.id   AF-A0A7V3P1F5-F1
#
_cell.length_a   1.000
_cell.length_b   1.000
_cell.length_c   1.000
_cell.angle_alpha   90.00
_cell.angle_beta   90.00
_cell.angle_gamma   90.00
#
_symmetry.space_group_name_H-M   'P 1'
#
loop_
_entity.id
_entity.type
_entity.pdbx_description
1 polymer ?
#
loop_
_entity_poly.entity_id
_entity_poly.type
_entity_poly.pdbx_seq_one_letter_code
_entity_poly.pdbx_strand_id
1 'polypeptide(L)'
;SKPDAEIKKGQDIEPMLNTDIALEDQAIKMYNDAIKVCAEEKDHISKQLFEKLLAEEEDHFNFFDNTKDHLVKLGAAYLATLTGE
;
A
#
# COMPACT_ATOMS: atom_id res chain seq x y z
N SER A 1 14.80 -9.98 -9.37
CA SER A 1 14.07 -8.83 -9.94
C SER A 1 14.74 -7.54 -9.51
N LYS A 2 14.50 -6.42 -10.21
CA LYS A 2 14.89 -5.08 -9.73
C LYS A 2 13.76 -4.54 -8.85
N PRO A 3 14.04 -3.73 -7.82
CA PRO A 3 13.01 -3.07 -7.02
C PRO A 3 12.19 -2.10 -7.87
N ASP A 4 10.92 -1.92 -7.54
CA ASP A 4 10.01 -0.99 -8.24
C ASP A 4 10.33 0.49 -7.95
N ALA A 5 11.03 0.76 -6.85
CA ALA A 5 11.47 2.10 -6.47
C ALA A 5 12.95 2.16 -6.03
N GLU A 6 13.57 3.31 -6.23
CA GLU A 6 14.90 3.59 -5.68
C GLU A 6 14.83 3.80 -4.16
N ILE A 7 15.75 3.16 -3.43
CA ILE A 7 15.81 3.29 -1.97
C ILE A 7 16.29 4.69 -1.60
N LYS A 8 15.48 5.40 -0.81
CA LYS A 8 15.80 6.71 -0.23
C LYS A 8 16.05 6.53 1.27
N LYS A 9 17.12 7.12 1.80
CA LYS A 9 17.52 7.03 3.21
C LYS A 9 17.46 8.40 3.87
N GLY A 10 17.21 8.44 5.18
CA GLY A 10 17.19 9.68 5.96
C GLY A 10 15.99 10.58 5.65
N GLN A 11 14.87 10.00 5.19
CA GLN A 11 13.63 10.73 4.98
C GLN A 11 12.91 10.96 6.32
N ASP A 12 12.20 12.08 6.41
CA ASP A 12 11.16 12.25 7.41
C ASP A 12 9.98 11.30 7.12
N ILE A 13 9.15 11.05 8.14
CA ILE A 13 8.07 10.04 8.08
C ILE A 13 7.03 10.36 7.00
N GLU A 14 6.66 11.63 6.81
CA GLU A 14 5.64 12.00 5.82
C GLU A 14 6.06 11.66 4.37
N PRO A 15 7.28 12.00 3.89
CA PRO A 15 7.79 11.51 2.61
C PRO A 15 7.86 9.98 2.47
N MET A 16 8.05 9.24 3.57
CA MET A 16 8.00 7.78 3.56
C MET A 16 6.57 7.28 3.31
N LEU A 17 5.59 7.79 4.07
CA LEU A 17 4.17 7.46 3.89
C LEU A 17 3.67 7.80 2.48
N ASN A 18 4.11 8.92 1.89
CA ASN A 18 3.76 9.25 0.50
C ASN A 18 4.35 8.26 -0.51
N THR A 19 5.52 7.69 -0.21
CA THR A 19 6.12 6.65 -1.06
C THR A 19 5.32 5.36 -0.95
N ASP A 20 4.96 4.95 0.27
CA ASP A 20 4.18 3.73 0.51
C ASP A 20 2.81 3.82 -0.15
N ILE A 21 2.06 4.92 0.05
CA ILE A 21 0.76 5.17 -0.62
C ILE A 21 0.87 5.06 -2.14
N ALA A 22 1.94 5.60 -2.73
CA ALA A 22 2.15 5.53 -4.18
C ALA A 22 2.50 4.12 -4.67
N LEU A 23 3.14 3.30 -3.84
CA LEU A 23 3.39 1.89 -4.14
C LEU A 23 2.10 1.07 -4.04
N GLU A 24 1.29 1.29 -3.01
CA GLU A 24 0.01 0.59 -2.85
C GLU A 24 -0.97 0.92 -3.98
N ASP A 25 -1.08 2.19 -4.40
CA ASP A 25 -1.92 2.56 -5.56
C ASP A 25 -1.48 1.83 -6.85
N GLN A 26 -0.17 1.68 -7.05
CA GLN A 26 0.38 0.92 -8.18
C GLN A 26 0.08 -0.58 -8.07
N ALA A 27 0.19 -1.16 -6.87
CA ALA A 27 -0.09 -2.56 -6.61
C ALA A 27 -1.59 -2.88 -6.80
N ILE A 28 -2.48 -2.03 -6.28
CA ILE A 28 -3.94 -2.10 -6.49
C ILE A 28 -4.27 -2.12 -7.98
N LYS A 29 -3.67 -1.22 -8.76
CA LYS A 29 -3.87 -1.19 -10.21
C LYS A 29 -3.37 -2.48 -10.88
N MET A 30 -2.18 -2.93 -10.52
CA MET A 30 -1.57 -4.14 -11.07
C MET A 30 -2.44 -5.38 -10.79
N TYR A 31 -2.93 -5.55 -9.57
CA TYR A 31 -3.78 -6.68 -9.21
C TYR A 31 -5.15 -6.62 -9.87
N ASN A 32 -5.75 -5.44 -10.01
CA ASN A 32 -6.97 -5.27 -10.80
C ASN A 32 -6.78 -5.72 -12.26
N ASP A 33 -5.65 -5.38 -12.87
CA ASP A 33 -5.36 -5.79 -14.25
C ASP A 33 -5.07 -7.30 -14.34
N ALA A 34 -4.38 -7.88 -13.36
CA ALA A 34 -4.17 -9.33 -13.28
C ALA A 34 -5.48 -10.11 -13.12
N ILE A 35 -6.41 -9.62 -12.29
CA ILE A 35 -7.74 -10.22 -12.09
C ILE A 35 -8.52 -10.28 -13.41
N LYS A 36 -8.47 -9.23 -14.24
CA LYS A 36 -9.12 -9.20 -15.56
C LYS A 36 -8.55 -10.28 -16.47
N VAL A 37 -7.22 -10.39 -16.56
CA VAL A 37 -6.55 -11.41 -17.38
C VAL A 37 -6.92 -12.82 -16.91
N CYS A 38 -6.87 -13.09 -15.61
CA CYS A 38 -7.27 -14.39 -15.07
C CYS A 38 -8.74 -14.72 -15.37
N ALA A 39 -9.64 -13.73 -15.34
CA ALA A 39 -11.04 -13.92 -15.69
C ALA A 39 -11.24 -14.24 -17.18
N GLU A 40 -10.55 -13.54 -18.07
CA GLU A 40 -10.58 -13.77 -19.52
C GLU A 40 -10.08 -15.18 -19.89
N GLU A 41 -9.00 -15.62 -19.23
CA GLU A 41 -8.39 -16.94 -19.44
C GLU A 41 -9.07 -18.08 -18.65
N LYS A 42 -10.12 -17.77 -17.87
CA LYS A 42 -10.84 -18.72 -16.99
C LYS A 42 -9.94 -19.41 -15.95
N ASP A 43 -8.86 -18.73 -15.52
CA ASP A 43 -8.01 -19.16 -14.42
C ASP A 43 -8.60 -18.68 -13.08
N HIS A 44 -9.50 -19.50 -12.53
CA HIS A 44 -10.22 -19.15 -11.31
C HIS A 44 -9.36 -19.16 -10.05
N ILE A 45 -8.30 -19.98 -10.01
CA ILE A 45 -7.46 -20.11 -8.80
C ILE A 45 -6.51 -18.92 -8.69
N SER A 46 -5.86 -18.52 -9.78
CA SER A 46 -5.03 -17.31 -9.78
C SER A 46 -5.87 -16.06 -9.57
N LYS A 47 -7.09 -16.01 -10.13
CA LYS A 47 -8.03 -14.90 -9.89
C LYS A 47 -8.31 -14.71 -8.40
N GLN A 48 -8.64 -15.79 -7.67
CA GLN A 48 -8.90 -15.73 -6.23
C GLN A 48 -7.68 -15.27 -5.43
N LEU A 49 -6.47 -15.68 -5.84
CA LEU A 49 -5.23 -15.21 -5.23
C LEU A 49 -5.07 -13.70 -5.40
N PHE A 50 -5.25 -13.17 -6.62
CA PHE A 50 -5.12 -11.73 -6.86
C PHE A 50 -6.25 -10.92 -6.22
N GLU A 51 -7.47 -11.44 -6.13
CA GLU A 51 -8.56 -10.81 -5.37
C GLU A 51 -8.21 -10.69 -3.88
N LYS A 52 -7.57 -11.70 -3.30
CA LYS A 52 -7.10 -11.66 -1.91
C LYS A 52 -6.00 -10.61 -1.73
N LEU A 53 -4.98 -10.61 -2.62
CA LEU A 53 -3.88 -9.64 -2.55
C LEU A 53 -4.41 -8.21 -2.73
N LEU A 54 -5.33 -7.98 -3.68
CA LEU A 54 -5.97 -6.68 -3.86
C LEU A 54 -6.61 -6.16 -2.57
N ALA A 55 -7.34 -7.01 -1.84
CA ALA A 55 -7.96 -6.61 -0.58
C ALA A 55 -6.91 -6.24 0.49
N GLU A 56 -5.80 -6.98 0.56
CA GLU A 56 -4.68 -6.66 1.46
C GLU A 56 -4.05 -5.30 1.12
N GLU A 57 -3.83 -4.99 -0.17
CA GLU A 57 -3.26 -3.69 -0.56
C GLU A 57 -4.22 -2.50 -0.36
N GLU A 58 -5.54 -2.72 -0.49
CA GLU A 58 -6.53 -1.69 -0.12
C GLU A 58 -6.50 -1.38 1.39
N ASP A 59 -6.33 -2.41 2.23
CA ASP A 59 -6.16 -2.23 3.67
C ASP A 59 -4.83 -1.51 4.00
N HIS A 60 -3.73 -1.85 3.31
CA HIS A 60 -2.45 -1.17 3.45
C HIS A 60 -2.54 0.31 3.03
N PHE A 61 -3.14 0.59 1.87
CA PHE A 61 -3.36 1.96 1.39
C PHE A 61 -4.13 2.78 2.41
N ASN A 62 -5.24 2.24 2.92
CA ASN A 62 -6.06 2.90 3.93
C ASN A 62 -5.28 3.17 5.21
N PHE A 63 -4.48 2.22 5.68
CA PHE A 63 -3.64 2.40 6.85
C PHE A 63 -2.65 3.55 6.67
N PHE A 64 -1.91 3.59 5.55
CA PHE A 64 -0.91 4.62 5.30
C PHE A 64 -1.54 6.01 5.09
N ASP A 65 -2.65 6.10 4.36
CA ASP A 65 -3.32 7.38 4.12
C ASP A 65 -3.93 7.96 5.42
N ASN A 66 -4.58 7.12 6.23
CA ASN A 66 -5.08 7.54 7.54
C ASN A 66 -3.94 7.93 8.49
N THR A 67 -2.83 7.18 8.49
CA THR A 67 -1.64 7.50 9.29
C THR A 67 -1.05 8.84 8.89
N LYS A 68 -0.98 9.14 7.59
CA LYS A 68 -0.53 10.43 7.08
C LYS A 68 -1.49 11.55 7.50
N ASP A 69 -2.79 11.36 7.37
CA ASP A 69 -3.79 12.35 7.80
C ASP A 69 -3.70 12.66 9.30
N HIS A 70 -3.56 11.63 10.14
CA HIS A 70 -3.33 11.80 11.57
C HIS A 70 -2.01 12.51 11.86
N LEU A 71 -0.93 12.17 11.15
CA LEU A 71 0.37 12.85 11.30
C LEU A 71 0.26 14.34 10.96
N VAL A 72 -0.45 14.70 9.88
CA VAL A 72 -0.67 16.10 9.49
C VAL A 72 -1.51 16.86 10.52
N LYS A 73 -2.54 16.22 11.09
CA LYS A 73 -3.46 16.85 12.06
C LYS A 73 -2.90 16.95 13.48
N LEU A 74 -2.16 15.94 13.92
CA LEU A 74 -1.77 15.74 15.32
C LEU A 74 -0.26 15.81 15.53
N GLY A 75 0.55 15.70 14.47
CA GLY A 75 2.00 15.76 14.52
C GLY A 75 2.62 14.67 15.40
N ALA A 76 3.68 15.03 16.11
CA ALA A 76 4.44 14.10 16.96
C ALA A 76 3.61 13.45 18.08
N ALA A 77 2.49 14.07 18.49
CA ALA A 77 1.61 13.48 19.51
C ALA A 77 1.00 12.16 19.01
N TYR A 78 0.63 12.07 17.73
CA TYR A 78 0.16 10.82 17.14
C TYR A 78 1.27 9.76 17.09
N LEU A 79 2.48 10.14 16.70
CA LEU A 79 3.62 9.21 16.69
C LEU A 79 3.88 8.59 18.08
N ALA A 80 3.73 9.39 19.15
CA ALA A 80 3.87 8.89 20.51
C ALA A 80 2.80 7.83 20.88
N THR A 81 1.61 7.88 20.27
CA THR A 81 0.58 6.83 20.47
C THR A 81 0.93 5.51 19.81
N LEU A 82 1.81 5.52 18.80
CA LEU A 82 2.29 4.33 18.10
C LEU A 82 3.51 3.70 18.79
N THR A 83 4.17 4.44 19.69
CA THR A 83 5.31 3.93 20.47
C THR A 83 4.82 3.31 21.77
N GLY A 84 4.75 1.98 21.85
CA GLY A 84 4.40 1.28 23.10
C GLY A 84 3.61 -0.02 22.95
N GLU A 85 3.23 -0.40 21.72
CA GLU A 85 2.74 -1.74 21.38
C GLU A 85 3.89 -2.68 21.00
#